data_AF-V4YAD0-F1
#
_entry.id   AF-V4YAD0-F1
#
_cell.length_a   1.000
_cell.length_b   1.000
_cell.length_c   1.000
_cell.angle_alpha   90.00
_cell.angle_beta   90.00
_cell.angle_gamma   90.00
#
_symmetry.space_group_name_H-M   'P 1'
#
loop_
_entity.id
_entity.type
_entity.pdbx_description
1 polymer ?
#
loop_
_entity_poly.entity_id
_entity_poly.type
_entity_poly.pdbx_seq_one_letter_code
_entity_poly.pdbx_strand_id
1 'polypeptide(L)'
;MRAPYQQICRASRQDAGPRRRPSGRTLGRCSVFVSVGIAHAISTIQSRLNVAVSSRGESRQANHSSLPRLHSVRQHWWPNWFIRTHQPIDVVTYEAVLFDLDGTICHRTGDATAAYRSAFEQLGAEPFAESGDLWGRLDGPPDPDDRIGYIATGFARLAAVHDRDIDPVKLSEAFVDAIDDRAVGFTPGAQRALSLAADTAAVGLITNGPRNRQKPKIETLELGDRFDTLVYAGDLDRRKPHTDPFDRALDALNVRPSQAVYVGNSLSYDVAGAFTAGLDSVWLRSSPDREANGYQPDWTLDSLEEFDTVVGGADRPASGSD
;
A
#
# COMPACT_ATOMS: atom_id res chain seq x y z
N MET A 1 3.12 30.60 13.86
CA MET A 1 2.00 31.01 14.75
C MET A 1 0.69 30.97 13.96
N ARG A 2 -0.45 30.96 14.65
CA ARG A 2 -1.84 30.69 14.19
C ARG A 2 -2.32 31.48 12.93
N ALA A 3 -3.25 30.87 12.20
CA ALA A 3 -4.14 31.48 11.18
C ALA A 3 -5.25 32.36 11.83
N PRO A 4 -6.22 33.03 11.12
CA PRO A 4 -7.19 32.40 10.20
C PRO A 4 -7.79 33.22 9.00
N TYR A 5 -8.17 32.48 7.95
CA TYR A 5 -9.47 32.49 7.23
C TYR A 5 -10.44 33.70 7.28
N GLN A 6 -10.75 34.32 6.11
CA GLN A 6 -12.07 34.87 5.70
C GLN A 6 -12.17 34.83 4.15
N GLN A 7 -13.04 34.00 3.54
CA GLN A 7 -14.45 34.27 3.14
C GLN A 7 -14.68 35.29 2.00
N ILE A 8 -14.94 34.80 0.77
CA ILE A 8 -15.83 35.45 -0.21
C ILE A 8 -16.68 34.39 -0.92
N CYS A 9 -17.99 34.42 -0.70
CA CYS A 9 -19.01 33.82 -1.56
C CYS A 9 -20.24 34.73 -1.52
N ARG A 10 -20.57 35.38 -2.65
CA ARG A 10 -21.80 36.17 -2.80
C ARG A 10 -22.78 35.42 -3.69
N ALA A 11 -23.88 34.95 -3.10
CA ALA A 11 -25.05 34.51 -3.83
C ALA A 11 -26.14 35.60 -3.76
N SER A 12 -26.64 36.03 -4.91
CA SER A 12 -27.78 36.94 -5.01
C SER A 12 -29.07 36.16 -5.28
N ARG A 13 -30.11 36.39 -4.46
CA ARG A 13 -31.46 35.84 -4.64
C ARG A 13 -32.45 36.95 -5.01
N GLN A 14 -33.27 36.66 -6.01
CA GLN A 14 -34.64 37.16 -6.25
C GLN A 14 -35.44 35.89 -6.59
N ASP A 15 -36.72 35.69 -6.26
CA ASP A 15 -37.76 36.57 -5.71
C ASP A 15 -38.56 35.87 -4.58
N ALA A 16 -39.45 36.61 -3.90
CA ALA A 16 -40.32 36.09 -2.84
C ALA A 16 -41.81 36.23 -3.17
N GLY A 17 -42.58 35.14 -2.98
CA GLY A 17 -44.05 35.09 -2.99
C GLY A 17 -44.60 34.42 -1.73
N PRO A 18 -45.74 34.84 -1.12
CA PRO A 18 -45.97 34.58 0.31
C PRO A 18 -47.14 33.64 0.69
N ARG A 19 -47.12 33.21 1.99
CA ARG A 19 -48.18 32.56 2.82
C ARG A 19 -48.30 31.03 2.60
N ARG A 20 -48.29 30.15 3.62
CA ARG A 20 -48.99 30.14 4.93
C ARG A 20 -48.28 29.25 5.99
N ARG A 21 -48.58 29.44 7.29
CA ARG A 21 -48.37 28.47 8.42
C ARG A 21 -49.74 27.96 8.90
N PRO A 22 -49.89 26.71 9.39
CA PRO A 22 -49.73 26.32 10.82
C PRO A 22 -49.11 24.88 10.98
N SER A 23 -48.94 24.18 12.12
CA SER A 23 -48.81 24.46 13.58
C SER A 23 -48.37 23.17 14.34
N GLY A 24 -47.71 23.29 15.51
CA GLY A 24 -47.35 22.18 16.43
C GLY A 24 -45.83 21.94 16.50
N ARG A 25 -45.13 22.03 17.64
CA ARG A 25 -45.12 21.16 18.84
C ARG A 25 -44.75 19.70 18.48
N THR A 26 -43.73 19.05 19.05
CA THR A 26 -43.23 19.14 20.44
C THR A 26 -41.75 18.76 20.60
N LEU A 27 -41.08 19.43 21.54
CA LEU A 27 -40.06 18.95 22.50
C LEU A 27 -39.45 17.54 22.33
N GLY A 28 -38.12 17.51 22.13
CA GLY A 28 -37.22 16.44 22.57
C GLY A 28 -36.05 17.09 23.34
N ARG A 29 -35.70 16.56 24.52
CA ARG A 29 -34.83 17.21 25.52
C ARG A 29 -33.66 16.28 25.87
N CYS A 30 -32.52 16.85 26.27
CA CYS A 30 -31.45 16.18 27.03
C CYS A 30 -30.60 15.12 26.27
N SER A 31 -29.29 14.97 26.51
CA SER A 31 -28.36 15.69 27.40
C SER A 31 -26.94 15.72 26.83
N VAL A 32 -26.18 16.76 27.18
CA VAL A 32 -24.72 16.79 27.09
C VAL A 32 -24.13 15.90 28.19
N PHE A 33 -23.10 15.11 27.86
CA PHE A 33 -22.15 14.62 28.86
C PHE A 33 -20.72 14.73 28.32
N VAL A 34 -19.92 15.55 29.00
CA VAL A 34 -18.45 15.56 28.94
C VAL A 34 -17.96 14.93 30.23
N SER A 35 -17.00 14.02 30.17
CA SER A 35 -16.21 13.62 31.34
C SER A 35 -14.83 13.16 30.92
N VAL A 36 -13.82 13.74 31.55
CA VAL A 36 -12.38 13.43 31.38
C VAL A 36 -12.02 12.25 32.28
N GLY A 37 -11.06 11.43 31.82
CA GLY A 37 -10.76 10.12 32.38
C GLY A 37 -10.15 10.05 33.78
N ILE A 38 -9.84 8.82 34.19
CA ILE A 38 -9.03 8.46 35.35
C ILE A 38 -8.16 7.24 34.96
N ALA A 39 -6.88 7.31 35.31
CA ALA A 39 -5.94 6.18 35.28
C ALA A 39 -5.74 5.60 36.70
N HIS A 40 -5.00 4.50 36.82
CA HIS A 40 -4.72 3.69 38.03
C HIS A 40 -5.86 2.79 38.54
N ALA A 41 -5.70 1.47 38.34
CA ALA A 41 -5.94 0.44 39.38
C ALA A 41 -5.52 -1.00 38.95
N ILE A 42 -4.27 -1.23 38.54
CA ILE A 42 -3.61 -2.53 38.80
C ILE A 42 -2.21 -2.23 39.34
N SER A 43 -1.96 -2.64 40.57
CA SER A 43 -0.70 -2.44 41.28
C SER A 43 -0.40 -3.67 42.13
N THR A 44 0.89 -3.85 42.45
CA THR A 44 1.40 -4.73 43.51
C THR A 44 1.35 -6.24 43.23
N ILE A 45 2.42 -6.76 42.61
CA ILE A 45 3.32 -7.83 43.10
C ILE A 45 4.39 -8.06 42.02
N GLN A 46 5.60 -7.50 42.20
CA GLN A 46 6.92 -7.99 41.73
C GLN A 46 8.04 -6.94 41.93
N SER A 47 8.13 -6.36 43.13
CA SER A 47 9.23 -5.45 43.49
C SER A 47 9.75 -5.70 44.91
N ARG A 48 10.26 -6.92 45.13
CA ARG A 48 11.10 -7.34 46.28
C ARG A 48 11.60 -8.77 46.06
N LEU A 49 12.83 -8.91 45.57
CA LEU A 49 13.81 -9.99 45.86
C LEU A 49 14.92 -9.99 44.79
N ASN A 50 16.00 -9.27 45.06
CA ASN A 50 17.40 -9.73 44.95
C ASN A 50 18.38 -8.54 44.89
N VAL A 51 18.86 -8.18 46.08
CA VAL A 51 20.14 -7.47 46.29
C VAL A 51 20.94 -8.34 47.25
N ALA A 52 22.25 -8.49 46.99
CA ALA A 52 23.20 -9.37 47.68
C ALA A 52 22.97 -10.89 47.40
N VAL A 53 23.97 -11.78 47.30
CA VAL A 53 25.42 -11.81 47.65
C VAL A 53 26.12 -12.59 46.51
N SER A 54 27.09 -12.08 45.76
CA SER A 54 28.53 -11.85 46.05
C SER A 54 29.40 -13.09 46.43
N SER A 55 30.08 -13.63 45.41
CA SER A 55 31.47 -14.13 45.46
C SER A 55 31.82 -15.54 46.00
N ARG A 56 32.84 -16.13 45.33
CA ARG A 56 33.70 -17.29 45.73
C ARG A 56 33.02 -18.67 45.83
N GLY A 57 33.65 -19.77 45.44
CA GLY A 57 34.99 -19.96 44.86
C GLY A 57 35.28 -21.43 44.51
N GLU A 58 36.50 -21.65 44.04
CA GLU A 58 37.32 -22.88 43.90
C GLU A 58 36.96 -24.13 44.75
N SER A 59 37.46 -25.35 44.49
CA SER A 59 37.95 -26.06 43.28
C SER A 59 38.34 -27.51 43.66
N ARG A 60 38.39 -28.43 42.67
CA ARG A 60 39.27 -29.63 42.59
C ARG A 60 39.16 -30.83 43.57
N GLN A 61 39.22 -32.02 42.93
CA GLN A 61 39.93 -33.26 43.34
C GLN A 61 39.41 -34.06 44.56
N ALA A 62 39.58 -35.39 44.67
CA ALA A 62 39.79 -36.46 43.67
C ALA A 62 39.66 -37.86 44.34
N ASN A 63 39.46 -38.89 43.50
CA ASN A 63 39.89 -40.30 43.66
C ASN A 63 39.30 -41.23 44.75
N HIS A 64 38.91 -42.43 44.25
CA HIS A 64 38.92 -43.75 44.91
C HIS A 64 38.08 -43.96 46.20
N SER A 65 37.51 -45.14 46.49
CA SER A 65 37.28 -46.38 45.72
C SER A 65 36.29 -47.27 46.51
N SER A 66 35.78 -48.33 45.87
CA SER A 66 34.97 -49.45 46.41
C SER A 66 33.45 -49.43 46.17
N LEU A 67 32.98 -50.51 45.55
CA LEU A 67 31.59 -50.99 45.48
C LEU A 67 31.37 -51.94 46.68
N PRO A 68 30.13 -52.09 47.19
CA PRO A 68 29.24 -53.10 46.60
C PRO A 68 27.78 -52.64 46.41
N ARG A 69 27.05 -53.46 45.62
CA ARG A 69 25.64 -53.29 45.24
C ARG A 69 24.70 -53.47 46.45
N LEU A 70 23.54 -52.80 46.40
CA LEU A 70 22.22 -53.44 46.56
C LEU A 70 21.10 -52.51 46.07
N HIS A 71 19.97 -53.08 45.64
CA HIS A 71 18.87 -52.35 45.00
C HIS A 71 17.98 -51.58 45.98
N SER A 72 17.60 -50.34 45.60
CA SER A 72 16.27 -49.73 45.79
C SER A 72 16.39 -48.19 45.74
N VAL A 73 16.29 -47.58 44.56
CA VAL A 73 16.17 -46.12 44.45
C VAL A 73 14.70 -45.76 44.32
N ARG A 74 14.14 -45.26 45.42
CA ARG A 74 12.81 -44.64 45.45
C ARG A 74 12.79 -43.37 44.61
N GLN A 75 11.66 -43.11 43.98
CA GLN A 75 11.34 -41.85 43.28
C GLN A 75 11.71 -40.63 44.12
N HIS A 76 12.52 -39.70 43.59
CA HIS A 76 12.49 -38.29 43.99
C HIS A 76 12.75 -37.36 42.78
N TRP A 77 11.70 -36.62 42.42
CA TRP A 77 11.67 -35.22 41.95
C TRP A 77 12.74 -34.66 40.99
N TRP A 78 12.26 -34.22 39.83
CA TRP A 78 12.60 -32.90 39.27
C TRP A 78 11.31 -32.16 38.90
N PRO A 79 11.23 -30.81 38.99
CA PRO A 79 9.98 -30.08 38.77
C PRO A 79 9.68 -29.84 37.29
N ASN A 80 8.44 -30.11 36.85
CA ASN A 80 7.93 -29.67 35.54
C ASN A 80 7.70 -28.14 35.53
N TRP A 81 8.75 -27.37 35.30
CA TRP A 81 8.67 -25.91 35.11
C TRP A 81 9.54 -25.46 33.93
N PHE A 82 9.20 -25.91 32.72
CA PHE A 82 9.51 -25.19 31.46
C PHE A 82 8.70 -25.76 30.28
N ILE A 83 7.35 -25.81 30.42
CA ILE A 83 6.52 -25.72 29.21
C ILE A 83 6.50 -24.24 28.85
N ARG A 84 7.43 -23.81 28.00
CA ARG A 84 7.18 -22.63 27.16
C ARG A 84 5.97 -22.99 26.32
N THR A 85 4.83 -22.41 26.64
CA THR A 85 3.74 -22.27 25.67
C THR A 85 4.36 -21.59 24.47
N HIS A 86 4.64 -22.35 23.42
CA HIS A 86 4.88 -21.77 22.13
C HIS A 86 3.55 -21.11 21.81
N GLN A 87 3.53 -19.76 21.77
CA GLN A 87 2.50 -19.12 20.97
C GLN A 87 2.64 -19.75 19.57
N PRO A 88 1.53 -20.10 18.89
CA PRO A 88 1.64 -20.43 17.49
C PRO A 88 2.40 -19.28 16.82
N ILE A 89 3.47 -19.65 16.13
CA ILE A 89 4.09 -18.78 15.14
C ILE A 89 2.99 -18.61 14.11
N ASP A 90 2.42 -17.41 13.99
CA ASP A 90 1.33 -17.11 13.06
C ASP A 90 1.93 -17.02 11.66
N VAL A 91 2.27 -18.19 11.11
CA VAL A 91 2.72 -18.41 9.74
C VAL A 91 1.64 -17.88 8.81
N VAL A 92 1.85 -16.69 8.26
CA VAL A 92 0.86 -16.05 7.40
C VAL A 92 0.80 -16.79 6.07
N THR A 93 -0.40 -17.25 5.71
CA THR A 93 -0.69 -17.83 4.39
C THR A 93 -1.91 -17.14 3.80
N TYR A 94 -1.83 -16.81 2.52
CA TYR A 94 -2.90 -16.14 1.78
C TYR A 94 -3.53 -17.11 0.78
N GLU A 95 -4.85 -17.03 0.61
CA GLU A 95 -5.59 -17.74 -0.44
C GLU A 95 -5.59 -16.95 -1.77
N ALA A 96 -5.32 -15.63 -1.72
CA ALA A 96 -5.11 -14.81 -2.91
C ALA A 96 -3.92 -13.84 -2.77
N VAL A 97 -3.19 -13.66 -3.87
CA VAL A 97 -2.19 -12.59 -4.04
C VAL A 97 -2.64 -11.68 -5.18
N LEU A 98 -2.84 -10.41 -4.89
CA LEU A 98 -3.30 -9.41 -5.85
C LEU A 98 -2.16 -8.43 -6.14
N PHE A 99 -1.87 -8.15 -7.41
CA PHE A 99 -0.78 -7.27 -7.83
C PHE A 99 -1.30 -5.99 -8.51
N ASP A 100 -0.59 -4.88 -8.33
CA ASP A 100 -0.63 -3.75 -9.25
C ASP A 100 0.23 -4.02 -10.52
N LEU A 101 0.04 -3.22 -11.58
CA LEU A 101 0.79 -3.34 -12.84
C LEU A 101 1.97 -2.36 -12.96
N ASP A 102 1.71 -1.05 -12.89
CA ASP A 102 2.63 0.01 -13.35
C ASP A 102 3.62 0.43 -12.25
N GLY A 103 4.88 0.05 -12.42
CA GLY A 103 5.94 0.18 -11.44
C GLY A 103 5.87 -0.88 -10.32
N THR A 104 5.06 -1.92 -10.52
CA THR A 104 4.92 -3.07 -9.62
C THR A 104 5.38 -4.34 -10.34
N ILE A 105 4.62 -4.84 -11.32
CA ILE A 105 5.00 -5.98 -12.18
C ILE A 105 5.81 -5.53 -13.40
N CYS A 106 5.52 -4.35 -13.95
CA CYS A 106 6.20 -3.84 -15.15
C CYS A 106 6.63 -2.38 -15.00
N HIS A 107 7.71 -2.00 -15.68
CA HIS A 107 8.11 -0.61 -15.87
C HIS A 107 8.05 -0.25 -17.35
N ARG A 108 8.01 1.05 -17.66
CA ARG A 108 8.13 1.53 -19.04
C ARG A 108 9.59 1.41 -19.51
N THR A 109 9.79 0.99 -20.75
CA THR A 109 11.07 0.96 -21.46
C THR A 109 11.13 1.99 -22.58
N GLY A 110 9.99 2.60 -22.95
CA GLY A 110 9.93 3.67 -23.94
C GLY A 110 10.58 4.97 -23.49
N ASP A 111 11.22 5.67 -24.42
CA ASP A 111 11.87 6.97 -24.17
C ASP A 111 10.81 8.09 -24.06
N ALA A 112 10.42 8.42 -22.82
CA ALA A 112 9.51 9.51 -22.52
C ALA A 112 10.04 10.89 -22.99
N THR A 113 11.36 11.06 -23.10
CA THR A 113 12.00 12.29 -23.61
C THR A 113 11.96 12.34 -25.14
N ALA A 114 11.98 11.20 -25.84
CA ALA A 114 11.68 11.14 -27.28
C ALA A 114 10.19 11.43 -27.54
N ALA A 115 9.27 10.83 -26.79
CA ALA A 115 7.83 11.10 -26.93
C ALA A 115 7.52 12.59 -26.70
N TYR A 116 8.13 13.18 -25.65
CA TYR A 116 8.04 14.61 -25.36
C TYR A 116 8.57 15.46 -26.53
N ARG A 117 9.79 15.21 -27.02
CA ARG A 117 10.36 15.94 -28.16
C ARG A 117 9.52 15.80 -29.44
N SER A 118 8.97 14.62 -29.72
CA SER A 118 8.11 14.39 -30.88
C SER A 118 6.82 15.21 -30.82
N ALA A 119 6.25 15.42 -29.64
CA ALA A 119 5.09 16.30 -29.48
C ALA A 119 5.38 17.75 -29.90
N PHE A 120 6.57 18.27 -29.55
CA PHE A 120 7.02 19.59 -29.96
C PHE A 120 7.29 19.68 -31.47
N GLU A 121 7.95 18.67 -32.03
CA GLU A 121 8.24 18.58 -33.47
C GLU A 121 6.96 18.57 -34.32
N GLN A 122 5.94 17.81 -33.91
CA GLN A 122 4.63 17.76 -34.59
C GLN A 122 3.91 19.11 -34.63
N LEU A 123 4.13 19.96 -33.63
CA LEU A 123 3.58 21.33 -33.58
C LEU A 123 4.50 22.38 -34.23
N GLY A 124 5.68 21.99 -34.74
CA GLY A 124 6.66 22.91 -35.31
C GLY A 124 7.29 23.84 -34.27
N ALA A 125 7.40 23.41 -33.02
CA ALA A 125 7.88 24.19 -31.89
C ALA A 125 9.17 23.60 -31.30
N GLU A 126 10.01 24.46 -30.71
CA GLU A 126 11.18 24.02 -29.93
C GLU A 126 10.77 23.69 -28.48
N PRO A 127 11.21 22.55 -27.92
CA PRO A 127 11.05 22.25 -26.50
C PRO A 127 11.60 23.36 -25.60
N PHE A 128 10.91 23.64 -24.49
CA PHE A 128 11.27 24.73 -23.56
C PHE A 128 11.51 24.29 -22.11
N ALA A 129 11.35 22.99 -21.84
CA ALA A 129 11.58 22.32 -20.56
C ALA A 129 11.88 20.83 -20.83
N GLU A 130 12.31 20.07 -19.84
CA GLU A 130 12.54 18.62 -19.97
C GLU A 130 11.28 17.79 -19.73
N SER A 131 11.26 16.54 -20.20
CA SER A 131 10.14 15.62 -19.99
C SER A 131 9.83 15.36 -18.51
N GLY A 132 10.84 15.43 -17.63
CA GLY A 132 10.70 15.35 -16.18
C GLY A 132 9.97 16.55 -15.56
N ASP A 133 10.14 17.74 -16.13
CA ASP A 133 9.49 18.96 -15.63
C ASP A 133 7.97 18.89 -15.79
N LEU A 134 7.47 18.24 -16.84
CA LEU A 134 6.03 18.02 -17.07
C LEU A 134 5.39 17.27 -15.89
N TRP A 135 6.00 16.17 -15.46
CA TRP A 135 5.52 15.38 -14.33
C TRP A 135 5.58 16.16 -13.02
N GLY A 136 6.62 16.98 -12.82
CA GLY A 136 6.75 17.87 -11.66
C GLY A 136 5.74 19.03 -11.61
N ARG A 137 4.92 19.24 -12.66
CA ARG A 137 3.86 20.27 -12.71
C ARG A 137 2.44 19.71 -12.65
N LEU A 138 2.28 18.40 -12.56
CA LEU A 138 0.98 17.73 -12.51
C LEU A 138 0.62 17.41 -11.05
N ASP A 139 -0.59 17.77 -10.63
CA ASP A 139 -1.06 17.54 -9.26
C ASP A 139 -1.87 16.24 -9.17
N GLY A 140 -1.51 15.36 -8.23
CA GLY A 140 -2.26 14.13 -7.98
C GLY A 140 -1.99 13.02 -9.01
N PRO A 141 -2.92 12.05 -9.17
CA PRO A 141 -2.83 11.05 -10.22
C PRO A 141 -3.33 11.62 -11.56
N PRO A 142 -2.91 11.03 -12.70
CA PRO A 142 -3.51 11.34 -13.99
C PRO A 142 -5.01 11.10 -13.97
N ASP A 143 -5.78 12.12 -14.38
CA ASP A 143 -7.19 11.92 -14.72
C ASP A 143 -7.24 10.84 -15.79
N PRO A 144 -7.89 9.71 -15.50
CA PRO A 144 -7.84 8.55 -16.37
C PRO A 144 -8.95 8.55 -17.43
N ASP A 145 -9.98 9.37 -17.24
CA ASP A 145 -11.08 9.60 -18.19
C ASP A 145 -10.78 10.82 -19.09
N ASP A 146 -9.97 11.76 -18.59
CA ASP A 146 -9.39 12.87 -19.35
C ASP A 146 -7.84 12.91 -19.29
N ARG A 147 -7.20 11.86 -19.86
CA ARG A 147 -5.72 11.79 -19.98
C ARG A 147 -5.14 13.01 -20.70
N ILE A 148 -5.89 13.57 -21.67
CA ILE A 148 -5.46 14.72 -22.48
C ILE A 148 -5.54 16.00 -21.66
N GLY A 149 -6.69 16.35 -21.06
CA GLY A 149 -6.83 17.54 -20.23
C GLY A 149 -5.92 17.54 -19.00
N TYR A 150 -5.66 16.36 -18.41
CA TYR A 150 -4.67 16.23 -17.34
C TYR A 150 -3.26 16.62 -17.81
N ILE A 151 -2.75 15.99 -18.86
CA ILE A 151 -1.40 16.27 -19.38
C ILE A 151 -1.31 17.70 -19.95
N ALA A 152 -2.36 18.18 -20.62
CA ALA A 152 -2.49 19.55 -21.08
C ALA A 152 -2.41 20.57 -19.92
N THR A 153 -2.94 20.24 -18.74
CA THR A 153 -2.77 21.10 -17.55
C THR A 153 -1.29 21.24 -17.16
N GLY A 154 -0.51 20.17 -17.28
CA GLY A 154 0.95 20.20 -17.11
C GLY A 154 1.65 21.05 -18.17
N PHE A 155 1.32 20.85 -19.45
CA PHE A 155 1.88 21.65 -20.54
C PHE A 155 1.53 23.14 -20.42
N ALA A 156 0.29 23.49 -20.03
CA ALA A 156 -0.13 24.86 -19.81
C ALA A 156 0.67 25.53 -18.67
N ARG A 157 0.92 24.80 -17.57
CA ARG A 157 1.76 25.25 -16.44
C ARG A 157 3.22 25.41 -16.82
N LEU A 158 3.76 24.58 -17.72
CA LEU A 158 5.10 24.78 -18.26
C LEU A 158 5.13 26.00 -19.20
N ALA A 159 4.25 26.07 -20.18
CA ALA A 159 4.18 27.17 -21.15
C ALA A 159 4.10 28.54 -20.47
N ALA A 160 3.27 28.67 -19.42
CA ALA A 160 3.16 29.89 -18.62
C ALA A 160 4.44 30.27 -17.85
N VAL A 161 5.25 29.30 -17.42
CA VAL A 161 6.52 29.56 -16.71
C VAL A 161 7.66 29.90 -17.67
N HIS A 162 7.59 29.44 -18.92
CA HIS A 162 8.61 29.68 -19.96
C HIS A 162 8.23 30.79 -20.96
N ASP A 163 7.14 31.52 -20.69
CA ASP A 163 6.56 32.60 -21.52
C ASP A 163 6.36 32.15 -22.98
N ARG A 164 5.58 31.09 -23.17
CA ARG A 164 5.33 30.45 -24.47
C ARG A 164 3.86 30.47 -24.85
N ASP A 165 3.58 30.98 -26.05
CA ASP A 165 2.29 30.83 -26.72
C ASP A 165 2.30 29.52 -27.52
N ILE A 166 1.68 28.48 -26.95
CA ILE A 166 1.51 27.17 -27.57
C ILE A 166 0.23 26.52 -27.07
N ASP A 167 -0.43 25.74 -27.92
CA ASP A 167 -1.65 25.01 -27.58
C ASP A 167 -1.32 23.79 -26.69
N PRO A 168 -1.68 23.81 -25.39
CA PRO A 168 -1.31 22.74 -24.47
C PRO A 168 -2.15 21.46 -24.70
N VAL A 169 -3.32 21.57 -25.32
CA VAL A 169 -4.17 20.42 -25.66
C VAL A 169 -3.53 19.67 -26.82
N LYS A 170 -3.12 20.38 -27.89
CA LYS A 170 -2.40 19.75 -29.01
C LYS A 170 -1.05 19.16 -28.63
N LEU A 171 -0.28 19.81 -27.75
CA LEU A 171 0.92 19.20 -27.17
C LEU A 171 0.59 17.90 -26.43
N SER A 172 -0.51 17.88 -25.67
CA SER A 172 -0.94 16.69 -24.96
C SER A 172 -1.41 15.58 -25.89
N GLU A 173 -2.14 15.90 -26.96
CA GLU A 173 -2.56 14.93 -28.00
C GLU A 173 -1.31 14.29 -28.63
N ALA A 174 -0.42 15.11 -29.19
CA ALA A 174 0.80 14.64 -29.83
C ALA A 174 1.74 13.85 -28.88
N PHE A 175 1.80 14.23 -27.60
CA PHE A 175 2.57 13.49 -26.59
C PHE A 175 1.92 12.15 -26.22
N VAL A 176 0.60 12.08 -26.12
CA VAL A 176 -0.12 10.83 -25.81
C VAL A 176 -0.05 9.87 -26.99
N ASP A 177 -0.18 10.36 -28.22
CA ASP A 177 -0.04 9.55 -29.44
C ASP A 177 1.39 9.03 -29.64
N ALA A 178 2.40 9.75 -29.15
CA ALA A 178 3.81 9.32 -29.16
C ALA A 178 4.16 8.29 -28.06
N ILE A 179 3.24 7.96 -27.14
CA ILE A 179 3.48 6.94 -26.09
C ILE A 179 3.00 5.58 -26.56
N ASP A 180 3.95 4.69 -26.88
CA ASP A 180 3.66 3.26 -27.07
C ASP A 180 3.48 2.57 -25.71
N ASP A 181 2.23 2.26 -25.34
CA ASP A 181 1.93 1.48 -24.14
C ASP A 181 2.40 0.00 -24.26
N ARG A 182 2.99 -0.46 -25.38
CA ARG A 182 3.72 -1.74 -25.47
C ARG A 182 5.19 -1.63 -25.06
N ALA A 183 5.74 -0.42 -24.93
CA ALA A 183 7.13 -0.23 -24.52
C ALA A 183 7.28 -0.42 -23.00
N VAL A 184 7.21 -1.69 -22.56
CA VAL A 184 7.32 -2.13 -21.18
C VAL A 184 8.30 -3.30 -21.01
N GLY A 185 8.78 -3.48 -19.78
CA GLY A 185 9.60 -4.61 -19.34
C GLY A 185 9.22 -5.02 -17.91
N PHE A 186 9.59 -6.24 -17.52
CA PHE A 186 9.39 -6.71 -16.14
C PHE A 186 10.27 -5.93 -15.15
N THR A 187 9.71 -5.59 -13.98
CA THR A 187 10.52 -5.14 -12.83
C THR A 187 11.38 -6.29 -12.28
N PRO A 188 12.47 -6.00 -11.55
CA PRO A 188 13.27 -7.03 -10.88
C PRO A 188 12.40 -7.95 -10.02
N GLY A 189 12.59 -9.27 -10.17
CA GLY A 189 11.85 -10.29 -9.43
C GLY A 189 10.42 -10.60 -9.90
N ALA A 190 9.77 -9.77 -10.73
CA ALA A 190 8.34 -9.92 -11.04
C ALA A 190 7.92 -11.31 -11.55
N GLN A 191 8.68 -11.90 -12.48
CA GLN A 191 8.38 -13.25 -13.00
C GLN A 191 8.52 -14.36 -11.94
N ARG A 192 9.44 -14.19 -10.98
CA ARG A 192 9.62 -15.11 -9.84
C ARG A 192 8.47 -14.95 -8.86
N ALA A 193 8.11 -13.71 -8.51
CA ALA A 193 7.00 -13.41 -7.61
C ALA A 193 5.65 -13.95 -8.13
N LEU A 194 5.37 -13.76 -9.44
CA LEU A 194 4.16 -14.32 -10.07
C LEU A 194 4.13 -15.85 -10.04
N SER A 195 5.26 -16.52 -10.31
CA SER A 195 5.35 -17.99 -10.20
C SER A 195 5.12 -18.47 -8.76
N LEU A 196 5.77 -17.84 -7.78
CA LEU A 196 5.61 -18.18 -6.36
C LEU A 196 4.19 -17.94 -5.84
N ALA A 197 3.54 -16.86 -6.29
CA ALA A 197 2.14 -16.60 -6.00
C ALA A 197 1.24 -17.70 -6.60
N ALA A 198 1.41 -18.06 -7.88
CA ALA A 198 0.61 -19.09 -8.54
C ALA A 198 0.81 -20.50 -7.96
N ASP A 199 1.99 -20.79 -7.39
CA ASP A 199 2.27 -22.06 -6.69
C ASP A 199 1.58 -22.16 -5.31
N THR A 200 1.07 -21.06 -4.76
CA THR A 200 0.59 -20.98 -3.36
C THR A 200 -0.82 -20.41 -3.18
N ALA A 201 -1.32 -19.60 -4.11
CA ALA A 201 -2.55 -18.83 -3.99
C ALA A 201 -3.19 -18.54 -5.37
N ALA A 202 -4.44 -18.10 -5.39
CA ALA A 202 -5.04 -17.51 -6.59
C ALA A 202 -4.42 -16.14 -6.88
N VAL A 203 -4.16 -15.82 -8.15
CA VAL A 203 -3.41 -14.62 -8.54
C VAL A 203 -4.30 -13.63 -9.29
N GLY A 204 -4.36 -12.38 -8.82
CA GLY A 204 -5.13 -11.31 -9.47
C GLY A 204 -4.29 -10.10 -9.84
N LEU A 205 -4.73 -9.35 -10.86
CA LEU A 205 -4.18 -8.04 -11.22
C LEU A 205 -5.24 -6.95 -11.02
N ILE A 206 -4.91 -5.86 -10.33
CA ILE A 206 -5.75 -4.67 -10.20
C ILE A 206 -4.97 -3.44 -10.60
N THR A 207 -5.41 -2.72 -11.63
CA THR A 207 -4.73 -1.51 -12.12
C THR A 207 -5.69 -0.34 -12.32
N ASN A 208 -5.26 0.88 -11.97
CA ASN A 208 -6.07 2.10 -12.12
C ASN A 208 -6.25 2.57 -13.57
N GLY A 209 -5.45 2.03 -14.50
CA GLY A 209 -5.57 2.33 -15.92
C GLY A 209 -6.79 1.62 -16.57
N PRO A 210 -7.45 2.25 -17.56
CA PRO A 210 -8.48 1.62 -18.37
C PRO A 210 -7.88 0.54 -19.29
N ARG A 211 -8.72 -0.41 -19.68
CA ARG A 211 -8.32 -1.60 -20.45
C ARG A 211 -7.59 -1.31 -21.74
N ASN A 212 -7.97 -0.27 -22.49
CA ASN A 212 -7.32 0.07 -23.76
C ASN A 212 -5.82 0.43 -23.59
N ARG A 213 -5.41 0.97 -22.45
CA ARG A 213 -4.01 1.32 -22.14
C ARG A 213 -3.23 0.18 -21.50
N GLN A 214 -3.90 -0.62 -20.66
CA GLN A 214 -3.23 -1.65 -19.85
C GLN A 214 -3.17 -3.02 -20.54
N LYS A 215 -4.15 -3.34 -21.40
CA LYS A 215 -4.18 -4.60 -22.15
C LYS A 215 -2.94 -4.78 -23.06
N PRO A 216 -2.45 -3.77 -23.83
CA PRO A 216 -1.23 -3.92 -24.62
C PRO A 216 0.00 -4.32 -23.78
N LYS A 217 0.15 -3.78 -22.57
CA LYS A 217 1.23 -4.15 -21.64
C LYS A 217 1.17 -5.62 -21.23
N ILE A 218 -0.04 -6.07 -20.88
CA ILE A 218 -0.33 -7.45 -20.45
C ILE A 218 -0.08 -8.43 -21.61
N GLU A 219 -0.45 -8.06 -22.84
CA GLU A 219 -0.18 -8.85 -24.05
C GLU A 219 1.32 -8.90 -24.37
N THR A 220 2.04 -7.77 -24.33
CA THR A 220 3.50 -7.72 -24.58
C THR A 220 4.32 -8.52 -23.57
N LEU A 221 3.87 -8.61 -22.32
CA LEU A 221 4.55 -9.36 -21.25
C LEU A 221 4.02 -10.79 -21.09
N GLU A 222 3.14 -11.26 -21.99
CA GLU A 222 2.54 -12.60 -21.96
C GLU A 222 1.86 -12.93 -20.60
N LEU A 223 1.29 -11.90 -19.97
CA LEU A 223 0.74 -11.95 -18.62
C LEU A 223 -0.71 -12.44 -18.55
N GLY A 224 -1.41 -12.57 -19.69
CA GLY A 224 -2.84 -12.87 -19.74
C GLY A 224 -3.24 -14.12 -18.95
N ASP A 225 -2.49 -15.21 -19.12
CA ASP A 225 -2.74 -16.51 -18.48
C ASP A 225 -2.00 -16.66 -17.13
N ARG A 226 -1.43 -15.58 -16.59
CA ARG A 226 -0.77 -15.55 -15.26
C ARG A 226 -1.69 -15.12 -14.13
N PHE A 227 -2.93 -14.72 -14.45
CA PHE A 227 -3.88 -14.15 -13.51
C PHE A 227 -5.25 -14.83 -13.65
N ASP A 228 -5.76 -15.36 -12.54
CA ASP A 228 -7.13 -15.87 -12.42
C ASP A 228 -8.18 -14.75 -12.54
N THR A 229 -7.79 -13.49 -12.23
CA THR A 229 -8.64 -12.31 -12.41
C THR A 229 -7.87 -11.06 -12.86
N LEU A 230 -8.46 -10.30 -13.78
CA LEU A 230 -7.92 -9.04 -14.32
C LEU A 230 -8.91 -7.89 -14.12
N VAL A 231 -8.64 -7.01 -13.17
CA VAL A 231 -9.45 -5.82 -12.87
C VAL A 231 -8.79 -4.56 -13.40
N TYR A 232 -9.32 -4.09 -14.53
CA TYR A 232 -9.06 -2.74 -15.03
C TYR A 232 -9.97 -1.79 -14.26
N ALA A 233 -9.49 -1.29 -13.13
CA ALA A 233 -10.25 -0.36 -12.29
C ALA A 233 -10.60 0.92 -13.06
N GLY A 234 -9.90 1.20 -14.16
CA GLY A 234 -10.25 2.30 -15.04
C GLY A 234 -11.40 2.08 -16.02
N ASP A 235 -12.01 0.89 -16.02
CA ASP A 235 -13.30 0.63 -16.64
C ASP A 235 -14.46 0.70 -15.59
N LEU A 236 -14.18 1.11 -14.33
CA LEU A 236 -15.13 1.15 -13.20
C LEU A 236 -15.44 2.59 -12.73
N ASP A 237 -16.60 2.78 -12.10
CA ASP A 237 -17.03 4.04 -11.49
C ASP A 237 -16.03 4.59 -10.44
N ARG A 238 -15.34 3.69 -9.73
CA ARG A 238 -14.39 4.02 -8.66
C ARG A 238 -13.13 3.16 -8.77
N ARG A 239 -11.99 3.80 -8.52
CA ARG A 239 -10.63 3.27 -8.69
C ARG A 239 -9.92 3.20 -7.34
N LYS A 240 -8.76 2.54 -7.25
CA LYS A 240 -7.92 2.56 -6.04
C LYS A 240 -7.64 4.03 -5.65
N PRO A 241 -7.87 4.46 -4.40
CA PRO A 241 -7.94 3.64 -3.18
C PRO A 241 -9.37 3.28 -2.72
N HIS A 242 -10.41 3.46 -3.54
CA HIS A 242 -11.72 2.90 -3.24
C HIS A 242 -11.67 1.37 -3.27
N THR A 243 -12.58 0.71 -2.53
CA THR A 243 -12.61 -0.75 -2.39
C THR A 243 -13.13 -1.46 -3.63
N ASP A 244 -13.94 -0.80 -4.46
CA ASP A 244 -14.64 -1.40 -5.61
C ASP A 244 -13.78 -2.31 -6.51
N PRO A 245 -12.52 -1.98 -6.84
CA PRO A 245 -11.66 -2.86 -7.64
C PRO A 245 -11.16 -4.08 -6.86
N PHE A 246 -10.92 -3.94 -5.55
CA PHE A 246 -10.50 -5.01 -4.65
C PHE A 246 -11.67 -5.98 -4.41
N ASP A 247 -12.83 -5.43 -4.06
CA ASP A 247 -14.10 -6.18 -3.91
C ASP A 247 -14.37 -6.99 -5.19
N ARG A 248 -14.26 -6.35 -6.36
CA ARG A 248 -14.46 -7.00 -7.67
C ARG A 248 -13.46 -8.12 -7.98
N ALA A 249 -12.23 -8.04 -7.45
CA ALA A 249 -11.22 -9.09 -7.60
C ALA A 249 -11.49 -10.24 -6.63
N LEU A 250 -11.73 -9.94 -5.35
CA LEU A 250 -12.02 -10.91 -4.29
C LEU A 250 -13.28 -11.73 -4.61
N ASP A 251 -14.35 -11.08 -5.07
CA ASP A 251 -15.57 -11.74 -5.53
C ASP A 251 -15.32 -12.70 -6.71
N ALA A 252 -14.38 -12.36 -7.62
CA ALA A 252 -14.02 -13.21 -8.75
C ALA A 252 -13.22 -14.45 -8.32
N LEU A 253 -12.38 -14.32 -7.29
CA LEU A 253 -11.58 -15.40 -6.72
C LEU A 253 -12.33 -16.20 -5.64
N ASN A 254 -13.48 -15.70 -5.17
CA ASN A 254 -14.22 -16.22 -4.01
C ASN A 254 -13.34 -16.32 -2.74
N VAL A 255 -12.53 -15.29 -2.49
CA VAL A 255 -11.62 -15.19 -1.33
C VAL A 255 -12.04 -14.04 -0.41
N ARG A 256 -11.92 -14.20 0.90
CA ARG A 256 -12.23 -13.13 1.88
C ARG A 256 -11.07 -12.12 1.95
N PRO A 257 -11.32 -10.82 2.20
CA PRO A 257 -10.26 -9.82 2.32
C PRO A 257 -9.12 -10.21 3.27
N SER A 258 -9.46 -10.74 4.45
CA SER A 258 -8.50 -11.18 5.48
C SER A 258 -7.72 -12.46 5.14
N GLN A 259 -7.79 -12.93 3.89
CA GLN A 259 -7.03 -14.06 3.35
C GLN A 259 -6.33 -13.67 2.04
N ALA A 260 -6.29 -12.38 1.72
CA ALA A 260 -5.67 -11.85 0.53
C ALA A 260 -4.61 -10.81 0.90
N VAL A 261 -3.52 -10.79 0.14
CA VAL A 261 -2.50 -9.75 0.22
C VAL A 261 -2.47 -8.95 -1.08
N TYR A 262 -2.34 -7.62 -0.96
CA TYR A 262 -2.19 -6.73 -2.10
C TYR A 262 -0.76 -6.19 -2.23
N VAL A 263 -0.16 -6.33 -3.40
CA VAL A 263 1.21 -5.92 -3.71
C VAL A 263 1.18 -4.72 -4.66
N GLY A 264 1.75 -3.59 -4.24
CA GLY A 264 1.82 -2.38 -5.08
C GLY A 264 2.83 -1.34 -4.59
N ASN A 265 3.09 -0.34 -5.42
CA ASN A 265 4.14 0.66 -5.18
C ASN A 265 3.65 2.00 -4.61
N SER A 266 2.33 2.25 -4.68
CA SER A 266 1.74 3.53 -4.29
C SER A 266 1.07 3.45 -2.92
N LEU A 267 1.67 4.11 -1.92
CA LEU A 267 1.07 4.28 -0.61
C LEU A 267 -0.39 4.78 -0.67
N SER A 268 -0.68 5.76 -1.54
CA SER A 268 -1.98 6.43 -1.61
C SER A 268 -3.03 5.73 -2.48
N TYR A 269 -2.66 4.69 -3.24
CA TYR A 269 -3.60 3.90 -4.05
C TYR A 269 -3.64 2.46 -3.59
N ASP A 270 -2.48 1.83 -3.48
CA ASP A 270 -2.32 0.40 -3.23
C ASP A 270 -2.49 0.09 -1.75
N VAL A 271 -1.59 0.63 -0.90
CA VAL A 271 -1.63 0.39 0.56
C VAL A 271 -2.90 0.98 1.17
N ALA A 272 -3.26 2.22 0.81
CA ALA A 272 -4.50 2.85 1.24
C ALA A 272 -5.76 2.06 0.83
N GLY A 273 -5.78 1.53 -0.41
CA GLY A 273 -6.91 0.77 -0.92
C GLY A 273 -7.04 -0.61 -0.30
N ALA A 274 -5.92 -1.33 -0.19
CA ALA A 274 -5.85 -2.64 0.46
C ALA A 274 -6.31 -2.57 1.92
N PHE A 275 -5.77 -1.61 2.69
CA PHE A 275 -6.20 -1.35 4.07
C PHE A 275 -7.70 -1.04 4.16
N THR A 276 -8.22 -0.20 3.26
CA THR A 276 -9.66 0.18 3.27
C THR A 276 -10.57 -1.00 2.91
N ALA A 277 -10.11 -1.91 2.05
CA ALA A 277 -10.82 -3.14 1.68
C ALA A 277 -10.61 -4.29 2.68
N GLY A 278 -9.68 -4.15 3.64
CA GLY A 278 -9.40 -5.15 4.68
C GLY A 278 -8.49 -6.30 4.24
N LEU A 279 -7.59 -6.04 3.28
CA LEU A 279 -6.51 -6.94 2.88
C LEU A 279 -5.21 -6.54 3.59
N ASP A 280 -4.32 -7.51 3.78
CA ASP A 280 -2.92 -7.22 4.12
C ASP A 280 -2.22 -6.58 2.90
N SER A 281 -1.18 -5.80 3.14
CA SER A 281 -0.55 -4.96 2.12
C SER A 281 0.97 -5.07 2.07
N VAL A 282 1.51 -5.25 0.86
CA VAL A 282 2.94 -5.22 0.55
C VAL A 282 3.22 -3.94 -0.22
N TRP A 283 4.03 -3.08 0.37
CA TRP A 283 4.51 -1.87 -0.27
C TRP A 283 5.87 -2.08 -0.93
N LEU A 284 5.94 -1.94 -2.25
CA LEU A 284 7.20 -1.83 -2.99
C LEU A 284 7.69 -0.39 -2.94
N ARG A 285 8.70 -0.10 -2.13
CA ARG A 285 9.24 1.26 -1.99
C ARG A 285 10.18 1.59 -3.14
N SER A 286 10.04 2.79 -3.71
CA SER A 286 10.85 3.25 -4.84
C SER A 286 12.30 3.64 -4.49
N SER A 287 12.68 3.59 -3.22
CA SER A 287 14.02 3.83 -2.69
C SER A 287 14.08 3.33 -1.24
N PRO A 288 15.21 2.77 -0.76
CA PRO A 288 15.39 2.37 0.64
C PRO A 288 15.07 3.47 1.66
N ASP A 289 15.43 4.72 1.36
CA ASP A 289 15.23 5.86 2.27
C ASP A 289 13.79 6.41 2.27
N ARG A 290 12.87 5.81 1.50
CA ARG A 290 11.49 6.31 1.38
C ARG A 290 10.63 5.77 2.53
N GLU A 291 10.19 6.67 3.40
CA GLU A 291 9.27 6.33 4.50
C GLU A 291 7.82 6.13 4.04
N ALA A 292 7.06 5.34 4.81
CA ALA A 292 5.62 5.11 4.59
C ALA A 292 4.73 6.32 4.96
N ASN A 293 5.28 7.41 5.51
CA ASN A 293 4.60 8.71 5.66
C ASN A 293 3.17 8.66 6.25
N GLY A 294 2.98 7.90 7.33
CA GLY A 294 1.69 7.78 8.03
C GLY A 294 0.77 6.66 7.51
N TYR A 295 1.14 5.97 6.45
CA TYR A 295 0.58 4.66 6.09
C TYR A 295 1.29 3.55 6.88
N GLN A 296 0.61 2.43 7.11
CA GLN A 296 1.13 1.25 7.81
C GLN A 296 0.94 0.02 6.92
N PRO A 297 1.82 -0.24 5.94
CA PRO A 297 1.80 -1.50 5.21
C PRO A 297 2.25 -2.66 6.09
N ASP A 298 1.69 -3.84 5.86
CA ASP A 298 2.03 -5.08 6.58
C ASP A 298 3.44 -5.59 6.24
N TRP A 299 3.87 -5.31 5.00
CA TRP A 299 5.18 -5.65 4.47
C TRP A 299 5.74 -4.48 3.66
N THR A 300 7.05 -4.28 3.68
CA THR A 300 7.74 -3.32 2.81
C THR A 300 8.93 -4.03 2.17
N LEU A 301 9.03 -3.96 0.84
CA LEU A 301 10.07 -4.60 0.02
C LEU A 301 10.72 -3.55 -0.91
N ASP A 302 11.97 -3.78 -1.30
CA ASP A 302 12.71 -2.95 -2.27
C ASP A 302 12.54 -3.51 -3.68
N SER A 303 12.40 -4.82 -3.78
CA SER A 303 12.31 -5.60 -5.01
C SER A 303 11.31 -6.76 -4.86
N LEU A 304 10.68 -7.19 -5.96
CA LEU A 304 9.91 -8.44 -5.97
C LEU A 304 10.82 -9.69 -5.87
N GLU A 305 12.14 -9.52 -5.86
CA GLU A 305 13.10 -10.59 -5.54
C GLU A 305 12.97 -11.07 -4.08
N GLU A 306 12.48 -10.20 -3.18
CA GLU A 306 12.25 -10.49 -1.76
C GLU A 306 10.86 -11.08 -1.48
N PHE A 307 10.05 -11.31 -2.52
CA PHE A 307 8.64 -11.70 -2.36
C PHE A 307 8.43 -13.06 -1.65
N ASP A 308 9.44 -13.93 -1.64
CA ASP A 308 9.38 -15.19 -0.88
C ASP A 308 9.32 -14.97 0.64
N THR A 309 9.71 -13.79 1.15
CA THR A 309 9.47 -13.42 2.56
C THR A 309 7.99 -13.27 2.91
N VAL A 310 7.14 -12.89 1.94
CA VAL A 310 5.70 -12.65 2.15
C VAL A 310 4.89 -13.95 2.12
N VAL A 311 5.25 -14.89 1.22
CA VAL A 311 4.50 -16.14 1.00
C VAL A 311 5.19 -17.39 1.56
N GLY A 312 6.48 -17.30 1.93
CA GLY A 312 7.28 -18.42 2.45
C GLY A 312 7.03 -18.78 3.91
N GLY A 313 5.98 -18.24 4.54
CA GLY A 313 5.62 -18.52 5.91
C GLY A 313 6.53 -17.86 6.96
N ALA A 314 7.11 -16.70 6.64
CA ALA A 314 7.78 -15.87 7.63
C ALA A 314 6.77 -15.24 8.61
N ASP A 315 7.22 -14.92 9.83
CA ASP A 315 6.45 -14.07 10.74
C ASP A 315 6.23 -12.69 10.11
N ARG A 316 5.00 -12.16 10.17
CA ARG A 316 4.73 -10.77 9.77
C ARG A 316 5.63 -9.84 10.61
N PRO A 317 6.40 -8.92 9.99
CA PRO A 317 7.26 -8.02 10.75
C PRO A 317 6.43 -7.22 11.75
N ALA A 318 6.98 -7.03 12.95
CA ALA A 318 6.30 -6.28 14.00
C ALA A 318 6.02 -4.85 13.51
N SER A 319 4.77 -4.41 13.61
CA SER A 319 4.32 -3.12 13.09
C SER A 319 4.98 -1.94 13.81
N GLY A 320 6.06 -1.41 13.22
CA GLY A 320 6.74 -0.19 13.64
C GLY A 320 7.66 -0.35 14.85
N SER A 321 8.96 -0.47 14.59
CA SER A 321 10.01 -0.15 15.58
C SER A 321 11.23 0.49 14.90
N ASP A 322 11.07 1.75 14.49
CA ASP A 322 12.11 2.76 14.32
C ASP A 322 11.50 4.14 14.67
#